data_AF-A0A3N5FP45-F1
#
_entry.id   AF-A0A3N5FP45-F1
#
_cell.length_a   1.000
_cell.length_b   1.000
_cell.length_c   1.000
_cell.angle_alpha   90.00
_cell.angle_beta   90.00
_cell.angle_gamma   90.00
#
_symmetry.space_group_name_H-M   'P 1'
#
loop_
_entity.id
_entity.type
_entity.pdbx_description
1 polymer ?
#
loop_
_entity_poly.entity_id
_entity_poly.type
_entity_poly.pdbx_seq_one_letter_code
_entity_poly.pdbx_strand_id
1 'polypeptide(L)' 'MIFDPIYLLFVLPALALSLWASFRVKSAFKKFSKVGTLRGLTGAQAAQVMLDQAGIH' A
#
# COMPACT_ATOMS: atom_id res chain seq x y z
N MET A 1 20.03 20.29 16.52
CA MET A 1 21.07 19.84 15.56
C MET A 1 20.54 18.57 14.91
N ILE A 2 20.21 18.58 13.61
CA ILE A 2 19.58 17.44 12.91
C ILE A 2 20.54 16.25 12.74
N PHE A 3 21.84 16.49 12.84
CA PHE A 3 22.90 15.50 12.68
C PHE A 3 23.43 14.96 14.02
N ASP A 4 22.61 14.99 15.07
CA ASP A 4 22.98 14.39 16.34
C ASP A 4 22.89 12.85 16.21
N PRO A 5 23.97 12.08 16.47
CA PRO A 5 23.96 10.62 16.31
C PRO A 5 22.85 9.93 17.10
N ILE A 6 22.47 10.49 18.25
CA ILE A 6 21.38 9.96 19.07
C ILE A 6 20.01 10.13 18.40
N TYR A 7 19.79 11.24 17.69
CA TYR A 7 18.54 11.49 16.96
C TYR A 7 18.40 10.52 15.78
N LEU A 8 19.49 10.30 15.03
CA LEU A 8 19.52 9.32 13.95
C LEU A 8 19.25 7.90 14.49
N LEU A 9 19.80 7.52 15.64
CA LEU A 9 19.55 6.21 16.23
C LEU A 9 18.06 5.93 16.50
N PHE A 10 17.28 6.94 16.91
CA PHE A 10 15.84 6.80 17.14
C PHE A 10 15.01 6.89 15.85
N VAL A 11 15.40 7.72 14.89
CA VAL A 11 14.65 7.94 13.64
C VAL A 11 14.89 6.84 12.61
N LEU A 12 16.10 6.30 12.55
CA LEU A 12 16.51 5.29 11.58
C LEU A 12 15.64 4.01 11.63
N PRO A 13 15.28 3.42 12.78
CA PRO A 13 14.37 2.27 12.80
C PRO A 13 12.96 2.61 12.30
N ALA A 14 12.42 3.80 12.62
CA ALA A 14 11.12 4.24 12.10
C ALA A 14 11.16 4.43 10.56
N LEU A 15 12.24 5.02 10.04
CA LEU A 15 12.47 5.13 8.60
C LEU A 15 12.63 3.77 7.92
N ALA A 16 13.40 2.86 8.52
CA ALA A 16 13.59 1.51 8.00
C ALA A 16 12.25 0.75 7.90
N LEU A 17 11.43 0.82 8.95
CA LEU A 17 10.10 0.21 8.97
C LEU A 17 9.16 0.84 7.92
N SER A 18 9.14 2.16 7.80
CA SER A 18 8.27 2.85 6.82
C SER A 18 8.68 2.54 5.38
N LEU A 19 9.99 2.48 5.09
CA LEU A 19 10.51 2.05 3.79
C LEU A 19 10.15 0.60 3.49
N TRP A 20 10.32 -0.30 4.46
CA TRP A 20 9.99 -1.71 4.31
C TRP A 20 8.49 -1.93 4.06
N ALA A 21 7.62 -1.26 4.83
CA ALA A 21 6.18 -1.32 4.66
C ALA A 21 5.77 -0.80 3.27
N SER A 22 6.31 0.34 2.87
CA SER A 22 6.06 0.93 1.55
C SER A 22 6.49 0.00 0.41
N PHE A 23 7.67 -0.62 0.54
CA PHE A 23 8.15 -1.59 -0.44
C PHE A 23 7.28 -2.84 -0.49
N ARG A 24 6.85 -3.36 0.67
CA ARG A 24 5.98 -4.54 0.77
C ARG A 24 4.64 -4.32 0.09
N VAL A 25 3.99 -3.19 0.37
CA VAL A 25 2.67 -2.84 -0.21
C VAL A 25 2.79 -2.65 -1.72
N LYS A 26 3.80 -1.91 -2.20
CA LYS A 26 4.03 -1.71 -3.63
C LYS A 26 4.28 -3.05 -4.35
N SER A 27 5.05 -3.94 -3.74
CA SER A 27 5.34 -5.27 -4.30
C SER A 27 4.09 -6.14 -4.37
N ALA A 28 3.32 -6.21 -3.28
CA ALA A 28 2.05 -6.95 -3.25
C ALA A 28 1.07 -6.40 -4.28
N PHE A 29 0.88 -5.08 -4.32
CA PHE A 29 0.01 -4.43 -5.30
C PHE A 29 0.46 -4.72 -6.73
N LYS A 30 1.77 -4.63 -7.04
CA LYS A 30 2.30 -4.95 -8.37
C LYS A 30 2.09 -6.41 -8.76
N LYS A 31 2.16 -7.34 -7.80
CA LYS A 31 1.90 -8.76 -8.02
C LYS A 31 0.42 -9.02 -8.33
N PHE A 32 -0.47 -8.52 -7.48
CA PHE A 32 -1.91 -8.78 -7.59
C PHE A 32 -2.61 -7.94 -8.66
N SER A 33 -2.09 -6.75 -8.98
CA SER A 33 -2.59 -5.92 -10.09
C SER A 33 -2.46 -6.58 -11.46
N LYS A 34 -1.58 -7.58 -11.59
CA LYS A 34 -1.42 -8.37 -12.83
C LYS A 34 -2.31 -9.60 -12.88
N VAL A 35 -2.90 -9.99 -11.75
CA VAL A 35 -3.83 -11.11 -11.67
C VAL A 35 -5.20 -10.58 -12.07
N GLY A 36 -5.63 -10.90 -13.29
CA GLY A 36 -6.97 -10.57 -13.75
C GLY A 36 -8.03 -11.23 -12.87
N THR A 37 -9.10 -10.50 -12.57
CA THR A 37 -10.28 -11.09 -11.94
C THR A 37 -11.01 -11.97 -12.97
N LEU A 38 -11.73 -13.01 -12.54
CA LEU A 38 -12.50 -13.90 -13.44
C LEU A 38 -13.48 -13.14 -14.34
N ARG A 39 -13.88 -11.93 -13.92
CA ARG A 39 -14.82 -11.04 -14.63
C ARG A 39 -14.11 -9.97 -15.47
N GLY A 40 -12.77 -9.95 -15.51
CA GLY A 40 -11.99 -8.96 -16.28
C GLY A 40 -12.10 -7.53 -15.75
N LEU A 41 -12.56 -7.34 -14.51
CA LEU A 41 -12.83 -6.03 -13.93
C LEU A 41 -11.52 -5.30 -13.59
N THR A 42 -11.50 -3.99 -13.86
CA THR A 42 -10.46 -3.09 -13.37
C THR A 42 -10.65 -2.86 -11.87
N GLY A 43 -9.60 -2.38 -11.18
CA GLY A 43 -9.69 -2.07 -9.75
C GLY A 43 -10.78 -1.04 -9.41
N ALA A 44 -11.01 -0.06 -10.28
CA ALA A 44 -12.08 0.92 -10.13
C ALA A 44 -13.47 0.27 -10.27
N GLN A 45 -13.65 -0.63 -11.23
CA GLN A 45 -14.90 -1.37 -11.40
C GLN A 45 -15.16 -2.31 -10.21
N ALA A 46 -14.13 -2.97 -9.69
CA ALA A 46 -14.26 -3.79 -8.49
C ALA A 46 -14.69 -2.95 -7.28
N ALA A 47 -14.11 -1.76 -7.11
CA ALA A 47 -14.50 -0.83 -6.06
C ALA A 47 -15.97 -0.36 -6.21
N GLN A 48 -16.38 -0.03 -7.44
CA GLN A 48 -17.77 0.34 -7.72
C GLN A 48 -18.74 -0.79 -7.35
N VAL A 49 -18.43 -2.02 -7.76
CA VAL A 49 -19.25 -3.20 -7.41
C VAL A 49 -19.33 -3.40 -5.89
N MET A 50 -18.23 -3.14 -5.16
CA MET A 50 -18.25 -3.22 -3.69
C MET A 50 -19.11 -2.12 -3.05
N LEU A 51 -19.07 -0.90 -3.59
CA LEU A 51 -19.90 0.22 -3.13
C LEU A 51 -21.38 -0.05 -3.41
N ASP A 52 -21.71 -0.49 -4.64
CA ASP A 52 -23.07 -0.86 -5.04
C ASP A 52 -23.61 -1.99 -4.14
N GLN A 53 -22.78 -2.99 -3.80
CA GLN A 53 -23.14 -4.06 -2.87
C GLN A 53 -23.30 -3.59 -1.42
N ALA A 54 -22.54 -2.57 -1.01
CA ALA A 54 -22.66 -1.95 0.30
C ALA A 54 -23.84 -0.96 0.38
N GLY A 55 -24.54 -0.71 -0.72
CA GLY A 55 -25.62 0.29 -0.80
C GLY A 55 -25.12 1.74 -0.77
N ILE A 56 -23.83 1.94 -1.07
CA ILE A 56 -23.19 3.26 -1.13
C ILE A 56 -23.10 3.62 -2.62
N HIS A 57 -23.71 4.74 -3.01
CA HIS A 57 -23.69 5.26 -4.38
C HIS A 57 -22.92 6.57 -4.45
#